data_AF-A0AAU8LNU7-F1
#
_entry.id   AF-A0AAU8LNU7-F1
#
_cell.length_a   1.000
_cell.length_b   1.000
_cell.length_c   1.000
_cell.angle_alpha   90.00
_cell.angle_beta   90.00
_cell.angle_gamma   90.00
#
_symmetry.space_group_name_H-M   'P 1'
#
loop_
_entity.id
_entity.type
_entity.pdbx_description
1 polymer ?
#
loop_
_entity_poly.entity_id
_entity_poly.type
_entity_poly.pdbx_seq_one_letter_code
_entity_poly.pdbx_strand_id
1 'polypeptide(L)'
;MHFERLLTSQSYRSPGEQQRWARDKFSALLAESSLEELPSEEFVKSKGRTILLIVAVYSLNDLRLLDKLDELCSRQKKMAVGMYIYDIENINSQYDLDKFIPGILPAYQTPMIGIWENGELKKSAWGNDALGVLNDMFFLI
;
A
#
# COMPACT_ATOMS: atom_id res chain seq x y z
N MET A 1 -13.47 6.23 -7.76
CA MET A 1 -12.60 7.09 -6.94
C MET A 1 -11.19 6.95 -7.48
N HIS A 2 -10.34 7.99 -7.47
CA HIS A 2 -8.99 7.84 -8.00
C HIS A 2 -7.91 8.49 -7.11
N PHE A 3 -7.02 7.66 -6.56
CA PHE A 3 -5.84 8.03 -5.80
C PHE A 3 -4.89 8.91 -6.61
N GLU A 4 -4.68 8.67 -7.91
CA GLU A 4 -3.76 9.49 -8.72
C GLU A 4 -4.17 10.98 -8.79
N ARG A 5 -5.44 11.30 -8.52
CA ARG A 5 -5.93 12.68 -8.43
C ARG A 5 -5.34 13.45 -7.27
N LEU A 6 -4.78 12.77 -6.26
CA LEU A 6 -4.07 13.39 -5.15
C LEU A 6 -2.86 14.22 -5.64
N LEU A 7 -2.26 13.86 -6.78
CA LEU A 7 -1.12 14.58 -7.36
C LEU A 7 -1.45 15.28 -8.69
N THR A 8 -2.38 14.76 -9.48
CA THR A 8 -2.65 15.30 -10.84
C THR A 8 -3.62 16.49 -10.86
N SER A 9 -4.47 16.65 -9.84
CA SER A 9 -5.49 17.71 -9.80
C SER A 9 -5.00 19.07 -9.28
N GLN A 10 -3.74 19.16 -8.84
CA GLN A 10 -3.20 20.27 -8.05
C GLN A 10 -2.04 21.01 -8.74
N SER A 11 -2.10 21.16 -10.06
CA SER A 11 -1.01 21.76 -10.86
C SER A 11 -0.64 23.20 -10.48
N TYR A 12 -1.48 23.88 -9.71
CA TYR A 12 -1.26 25.24 -9.22
C TYR A 12 -0.46 25.31 -7.91
N ARG A 13 -0.17 24.17 -7.26
CA ARG A 13 0.58 24.11 -5.99
C ARG A 13 2.04 23.76 -6.21
N SER A 14 2.91 24.20 -5.31
CA SER A 14 4.30 23.72 -5.28
C SER A 14 4.39 22.22 -4.97
N PRO A 15 5.45 21.52 -5.37
CA PRO A 15 5.58 20.08 -5.10
C PRO A 15 5.41 19.71 -3.62
N GLY A 16 5.99 20.49 -2.70
CA GLY A 16 5.87 20.23 -1.25
C GLY A 16 4.44 20.44 -0.72
N GLU A 17 3.68 21.39 -1.28
CA GLU A 17 2.27 21.58 -0.93
C GLU A 17 1.38 20.46 -1.48
N GLN A 18 1.68 19.97 -2.69
CA GLN A 18 0.99 18.82 -3.27
C GLN A 18 1.19 17.57 -2.40
N GLN A 19 2.42 17.30 -1.97
CA GLN A 19 2.74 16.15 -1.11
C GLN A 19 2.02 16.24 0.25
N ARG A 20 2.08 17.39 0.93
CA ARG A 20 1.35 17.60 2.19
C ARG A 20 -0.15 17.39 2.02
N TRP A 21 -0.73 17.99 0.99
CA TRP A 21 -2.15 17.83 0.74
C TRP A 21 -2.55 16.39 0.39
N ALA A 22 -1.74 15.69 -0.41
CA ALA A 22 -1.97 14.30 -0.74
C ALA A 22 -1.99 13.44 0.52
N ARG A 23 -1.04 13.66 1.45
CA ARG A 23 -1.01 13.00 2.76
C ARG A 23 -2.26 13.30 3.59
N ASP A 24 -2.63 14.56 3.72
CA ASP A 24 -3.80 14.99 4.51
C ASP A 24 -5.12 14.41 3.97
N LYS A 25 -5.18 14.07 2.68
CA LYS A 25 -6.36 13.50 2.03
C LYS A 25 -6.30 11.99 1.85
N PHE A 26 -5.16 11.36 2.09
CA PHE A 26 -4.96 9.96 1.79
C PHE A 26 -5.87 9.05 2.60
N SER A 27 -5.87 9.14 3.93
CA SER A 27 -6.71 8.28 4.78
C SER A 27 -8.20 8.48 4.53
N ALA A 28 -8.64 9.72 4.22
CA ALA A 28 -10.03 9.98 3.84
C ALA A 28 -10.41 9.30 2.52
N LEU A 29 -9.52 9.36 1.52
CA LEU A 29 -9.74 8.70 0.23
C LEU A 29 -9.72 7.17 0.36
N LEU A 30 -8.84 6.65 1.22
CA LEU A 30 -8.74 5.22 1.51
C LEU A 30 -10.01 4.71 2.21
N ALA A 31 -10.56 5.46 3.16
CA ALA A 31 -11.81 5.15 3.85
C ALA A 31 -13.05 5.12 2.93
N GLU A 32 -13.00 5.83 1.80
CA GLU A 32 -14.06 5.81 0.79
C GLU A 32 -13.81 4.77 -0.33
N SER A 33 -12.68 4.07 -0.28
CA SER A 33 -12.29 3.03 -1.25
C SER A 33 -12.68 1.62 -0.80
N SER A 34 -12.42 0.63 -1.65
CA SER A 34 -12.54 -0.80 -1.33
C SER A 34 -11.27 -1.37 -0.69
N LEU A 35 -10.26 -0.54 -0.45
CA LEU A 35 -9.01 -0.90 0.21
C LEU A 35 -9.07 -0.53 1.70
N GLU A 36 -8.38 -1.29 2.53
CA GLU A 36 -8.38 -1.08 3.97
C GLU A 36 -7.06 -0.42 4.42
N GLU A 37 -7.16 0.60 5.28
CA GLU A 37 -5.99 1.13 5.99
C GLU A 37 -5.54 0.12 7.04
N LEU A 38 -4.23 -0.06 7.20
CA LEU A 38 -3.73 -0.93 8.27
C LEU A 38 -4.09 -0.32 9.63
N PRO A 39 -4.87 -1.02 10.49
CA PRO A 39 -5.35 -0.43 11.73
C PRO A 39 -4.27 -0.36 12.82
N SER A 40 -3.32 -1.30 12.83
CA SER A 40 -2.15 -1.30 13.71
C SER A 40 -1.07 -2.26 13.22
N GLU A 41 0.17 -2.07 13.70
CA GLU A 41 1.32 -2.96 13.37
C GLU A 41 1.06 -4.42 13.76
N GLU A 42 0.30 -4.65 14.85
CA GLU A 42 -0.01 -5.99 15.35
C GLU A 42 -1.03 -6.74 14.49
N PHE A 43 -1.79 -6.01 13.66
CA PHE A 43 -2.95 -6.53 12.94
C PHE A 43 -2.59 -7.52 11.83
N VAL A 44 -1.37 -7.41 11.30
CA VAL A 44 -0.90 -8.24 10.18
C VAL A 44 -0.78 -9.73 10.57
N LYS A 45 -0.79 -10.04 11.87
CA LYS A 45 -0.63 -11.40 12.43
C LYS A 45 -1.94 -12.19 12.61
N SER A 46 -3.03 -11.78 11.95
CA SER A 46 -4.35 -12.41 12.08
C SER A 46 -4.43 -13.80 11.38
N LYS A 47 -5.50 -14.56 11.68
CA LYS A 47 -5.78 -15.85 11.03
C LYS A 47 -6.17 -15.64 9.57
N GLY A 48 -5.65 -16.47 8.67
CA GLY A 48 -5.89 -16.36 7.22
C GLY A 48 -4.70 -15.80 6.47
N ARG A 49 -4.92 -15.42 5.20
CA ARG A 49 -3.91 -14.78 4.36
C ARG A 49 -4.14 -13.27 4.39
N THR A 50 -3.06 -12.53 4.62
CA THR A 50 -3.06 -11.07 4.73
C THR A 50 -1.93 -10.49 3.89
N ILE A 51 -2.21 -9.39 3.20
CA ILE A 51 -1.24 -8.62 2.42
C ILE A 51 -1.13 -7.25 3.08
N LEU A 52 0.10 -6.82 3.38
CA LEU A 52 0.41 -5.44 3.67
C LEU A 52 1.11 -4.84 2.45
N LEU A 53 0.60 -3.73 1.94
CA LEU A 53 1.20 -2.92 0.90
C LEU A 53 1.60 -1.57 1.48
N ILE A 54 2.90 -1.30 1.52
CA ILE A 54 3.45 -0.01 1.93
C ILE A 54 3.75 0.81 0.67
N VAL A 55 3.18 1.99 0.58
CA VAL A 55 3.23 2.87 -0.60
C VAL A 55 3.76 4.24 -0.25
N ALA A 56 4.26 4.97 -1.23
CA ALA A 56 4.54 6.38 -1.14
C ALA A 56 3.36 7.20 -1.70
N VAL A 57 2.68 7.97 -0.84
CA VAL A 57 1.57 8.84 -1.29
C VAL A 57 2.04 9.94 -2.26
N TYR A 58 3.33 10.26 -2.25
CA TYR A 58 3.96 11.18 -3.22
C TYR A 58 4.40 10.49 -4.53
N SER A 59 4.23 9.17 -4.67
CA SER A 59 4.54 8.41 -5.89
C SER A 59 3.28 8.27 -6.75
N LEU A 60 3.26 8.92 -7.91
CA LEU A 60 2.17 8.77 -8.88
C LEU A 60 1.99 7.30 -9.31
N ASN A 61 3.08 6.54 -9.38
CA ASN A 61 3.03 5.12 -9.74
C ASN A 61 2.32 4.29 -8.67
N ASP A 62 2.59 4.57 -7.40
CA ASP A 62 1.95 3.87 -6.28
C ASP A 62 0.47 4.24 -6.20
N LEU A 63 0.11 5.50 -6.40
CA LEU A 63 -1.29 5.92 -6.44
C LEU A 63 -2.06 5.25 -7.58
N ARG A 64 -1.46 5.14 -8.77
CA ARG A 64 -2.05 4.39 -9.90
C ARG A 64 -2.18 2.90 -9.62
N LEU A 65 -1.24 2.32 -8.88
CA LEU A 65 -1.35 0.94 -8.42
C LEU A 65 -2.56 0.79 -7.49
N LEU A 66 -2.75 1.70 -6.54
CA LEU A 66 -3.92 1.70 -5.66
C LEU A 66 -5.23 1.84 -6.44
N ASP A 67 -5.27 2.66 -7.50
CA ASP A 67 -6.45 2.78 -8.38
C ASP A 67 -6.82 1.43 -9.02
N LYS A 68 -5.83 0.69 -9.52
CA LYS A 68 -6.05 -0.63 -10.10
C LYS A 68 -6.51 -1.64 -9.05
N LEU A 69 -5.91 -1.60 -7.86
CA LEU A 69 -6.26 -2.50 -6.76
C LEU A 69 -7.69 -2.22 -6.26
N ASP A 70 -8.07 -0.95 -6.07
CA ASP A 70 -9.43 -0.56 -5.70
C ASP A 70 -10.46 -1.05 -6.73
N GLU A 71 -10.17 -0.88 -8.02
CA GLU A 71 -11.04 -1.40 -9.08
C GLU A 71 -11.21 -2.93 -9.00
N LEU A 72 -10.13 -3.68 -8.75
CA LEU A 72 -10.20 -5.13 -8.61
C LEU A 72 -10.96 -5.55 -7.35
N CYS A 73 -10.67 -4.92 -6.22
CA CYS A 73 -11.32 -5.17 -4.94
C CYS A 73 -12.83 -4.87 -5.02
N SER A 74 -13.23 -3.76 -5.64
CA SER A 74 -14.64 -3.39 -5.78
C SER A 74 -15.46 -4.39 -6.62
N ARG A 75 -14.83 -5.04 -7.60
CA ARG A 75 -15.45 -6.08 -8.44
C ARG A 75 -15.59 -7.41 -7.70
N GLN A 76 -14.68 -7.71 -6.78
CA GLN A 76 -14.70 -8.93 -5.99
C GLN A 76 -15.43 -8.68 -4.65
N LYS A 77 -16.71 -9.07 -4.56
CA LYS A 77 -17.58 -8.88 -3.37
C LYS A 77 -16.97 -9.30 -2.01
N LYS A 78 -15.93 -10.12 -2.01
CA LYS A 78 -15.01 -10.34 -0.90
C LYS A 78 -13.75 -10.98 -1.44
N MET A 79 -12.61 -10.32 -1.32
CA MET A 79 -11.34 -11.01 -1.45
C MET A 79 -11.20 -11.98 -0.28
N ALA A 80 -10.79 -13.22 -0.54
CA ALA A 80 -10.47 -14.19 0.52
C ALA A 80 -9.22 -13.79 1.33
N VAL A 81 -8.58 -12.69 0.96
CA VAL A 81 -7.32 -12.19 1.48
C VAL A 81 -7.53 -10.76 1.96
N GLY A 82 -7.17 -10.46 3.21
CA GLY A 82 -7.17 -9.08 3.70
C GLY A 82 -6.04 -8.29 3.05
N MET A 83 -6.33 -7.11 2.48
CA MET A 83 -5.33 -6.23 1.88
C MET A 83 -5.32 -4.91 2.63
N TYR A 84 -4.17 -4.61 3.24
CA TYR A 84 -3.96 -3.41 4.04
C TYR A 84 -2.96 -2.49 3.37
N ILE A 85 -3.25 -1.20 3.38
CA ILE A 85 -2.41 -0.14 2.82
C ILE A 85 -1.80 0.67 3.96
N TYR A 86 -0.53 1.05 3.80
CA TYR A 86 0.17 1.92 4.73
C TYR A 86 1.07 2.92 3.99
N ASP A 87 1.16 4.16 4.48
CA ASP A 87 2.03 5.19 3.90
C ASP A 87 3.46 5.08 4.48
N ILE A 88 4.46 5.00 3.60
CA ILE A 88 5.87 4.93 3.95
C ILE A 88 6.33 6.16 4.74
N GLU A 89 5.69 7.31 4.56
CA GLU A 89 6.07 8.54 5.28
C GLU A 89 5.77 8.46 6.78
N ASN A 90 4.99 7.46 7.22
CA ASN A 90 4.79 7.17 8.64
C ASN A 90 5.88 6.26 9.23
N ILE A 91 6.83 5.80 8.40
CA ILE A 91 7.94 4.92 8.80
C ILE A 91 9.24 5.73 8.82
N ASN A 92 9.79 5.94 10.01
CA ASN A 92 10.92 6.85 10.19
C ASN A 92 12.29 6.17 10.04
N SER A 93 12.33 4.85 10.04
CA SER A 93 13.58 4.10 10.03
C SER A 93 13.41 2.69 9.46
N GLN A 94 14.52 2.08 9.02
CA GLN A 94 14.54 0.66 8.66
C GLN A 94 14.11 -0.24 9.84
N TYR A 95 14.40 0.17 11.08
CA TYR A 95 13.95 -0.55 12.26
C TYR A 95 12.43 -0.52 12.43
N ASP A 96 11.78 0.61 12.13
CA ASP A 96 10.33 0.69 12.13
C ASP A 96 9.74 -0.13 10.99
N LEU A 97 10.35 -0.11 9.81
CA LEU A 97 9.94 -0.94 8.68
C LEU A 97 9.97 -2.44 9.03
N ASP A 98 11.01 -2.89 9.74
CA ASP A 98 11.16 -4.30 10.15
C ASP A 98 10.03 -4.76 11.09
N LYS A 99 9.39 -3.85 11.84
CA LYS A 99 8.21 -4.17 12.66
C LYS A 99 7.01 -4.56 11.80
N PHE A 100 6.87 -3.92 10.64
CA PHE A 100 5.80 -4.21 9.68
C PHE A 100 6.13 -5.41 8.81
N ILE A 101 7.36 -5.50 8.28
CA ILE A 101 7.79 -6.58 7.39
C ILE A 101 9.14 -7.15 7.89
N PRO A 102 9.14 -8.10 8.83
CA PRO A 102 10.36 -8.63 9.44
C PRO A 102 11.32 -9.26 8.42
N GLY A 103 12.60 -8.90 8.50
CA GLY A 103 13.64 -9.41 7.62
C GLY A 103 13.59 -8.87 6.20
N ILE A 104 12.78 -7.83 5.94
CA ILE A 104 12.88 -7.12 4.67
C ILE A 104 14.27 -6.47 4.59
N LEU A 105 15.02 -6.82 3.55
CA LEU A 105 16.29 -6.16 3.25
C LEU A 105 16.08 -4.65 3.14
N PRO A 106 17.13 -3.82 3.30
CA PRO A 106 17.02 -2.38 3.11
C PRO A 106 16.25 -2.06 1.82
N ALA A 107 15.03 -1.55 1.99
CA ALA A 107 14.10 -1.32 0.90
C ALA A 107 14.26 0.14 0.46
N TYR A 108 14.74 0.34 -0.76
CA TYR A 108 15.06 1.66 -1.29
C TYR A 108 13.98 2.21 -2.21
N GLN A 109 12.95 1.41 -2.50
CA GLN A 109 11.88 1.76 -3.44
C GLN A 109 10.53 1.24 -2.94
N THR A 110 9.48 2.00 -3.22
CA THR A 110 8.09 1.57 -3.07
C THR A 110 7.56 1.02 -4.41
N PRO A 111 6.46 0.24 -4.40
CA PRO A 111 5.77 -0.27 -3.22
C PRO A 111 6.58 -1.36 -2.51
N MET A 112 6.31 -1.59 -1.22
CA MET A 112 6.80 -2.75 -0.49
C MET A 112 5.62 -3.64 -0.14
N ILE A 113 5.81 -4.94 -0.20
CA ILE A 113 4.77 -5.91 0.09
C ILE A 113 5.27 -6.92 1.11
N GLY A 114 4.42 -7.24 2.07
CA GLY A 114 4.54 -8.44 2.89
C GLY A 114 3.28 -9.28 2.78
N ILE A 115 3.44 -10.60 2.77
CA ILE A 115 2.34 -11.56 2.73
C ILE A 115 2.46 -12.49 3.93
N TRP A 116 1.42 -12.50 4.76
CA TRP A 116 1.31 -13.37 5.92
C TRP A 116 0.29 -14.46 5.65
N GLU A 117 0.57 -15.64 6.18
CA GLU A 117 -0.38 -16.74 6.26
C GLU A 117 -0.32 -17.33 7.66
N ASN A 118 -1.45 -17.31 8.36
CA ASN A 118 -1.58 -17.81 9.73
C ASN A 118 -0.56 -17.18 10.71
N GLY A 119 -0.37 -15.87 10.59
CA GLY A 119 0.55 -15.11 11.45
C GLY A 119 2.03 -15.20 11.08
N GLU A 120 2.41 -15.98 10.07
CA GLU A 120 3.78 -16.12 9.62
C GLU A 120 4.01 -15.36 8.31
N LEU A 121 5.08 -14.56 8.24
CA LEU A 121 5.50 -13.91 7.00
C LEU A 121 5.99 -14.99 6.02
N LYS A 122 5.31 -15.12 4.88
CA LYS A 122 5.65 -16.08 3.82
C LYS A 122 6.45 -15.47 2.69
N LYS A 123 6.19 -14.21 2.36
CA LYS A 123 6.85 -13.51 1.26
C LYS A 123 6.97 -12.02 1.58
N SER A 124 8.10 -11.43 1.22
CA SER A 124 8.29 -9.99 1.20
C SER A 124 9.02 -9.59 -0.09
N ALA A 125 8.72 -8.41 -0.61
CA ALA A 125 9.37 -7.83 -1.78
C ALA A 125 9.21 -6.30 -1.77
N TRP A 126 9.96 -5.61 -2.62
CA TRP A 126 9.87 -4.15 -2.76
C TRP A 126 10.18 -3.71 -4.20
N GLY A 127 9.80 -2.48 -4.54
CA GLY A 127 9.97 -1.91 -5.88
C GLY A 127 9.31 -2.78 -6.97
N ASN A 128 10.06 -3.06 -8.02
CA ASN A 128 9.57 -3.85 -9.15
C ASN A 128 9.21 -5.30 -8.76
N ASP A 129 9.91 -5.89 -7.80
CA ASP A 129 9.63 -7.26 -7.36
C ASP A 129 8.28 -7.32 -6.64
N ALA A 130 7.92 -6.29 -5.86
CA ALA A 130 6.60 -6.19 -5.24
C ALA A 130 5.48 -6.10 -6.29
N LEU A 131 5.69 -5.34 -7.38
CA LEU A 131 4.76 -5.29 -8.50
C LEU A 131 4.60 -6.66 -9.17
N GLY A 132 5.70 -7.40 -9.34
CA GLY A 132 5.68 -8.78 -9.83
C GLY A 132 4.82 -9.68 -8.94
N VAL A 133 5.00 -9.61 -7.62
CA VAL A 133 4.17 -10.37 -6.66
C VAL A 133 2.69 -10.04 -6.80
N LEU A 134 2.33 -8.76 -6.87
CA LEU A 134 0.93 -8.35 -7.03
C LEU A 134 0.35 -8.81 -8.36
N ASN A 135 1.13 -8.75 -9.43
CA ASN A 135 0.70 -9.21 -10.75
C ASN A 135 0.43 -10.72 -10.78
N ASP A 136 1.30 -11.52 -10.17
CA ASP A 136 1.09 -12.97 -10.07
C ASP A 136 -0.18 -13.32 -9.26
N MET A 137 -0.54 -12.49 -8.29
CA MET A 137 -1.69 -12.72 -7.42
C MET A 137 -3.01 -12.26 -8.03
N PHE A 138 -3.00 -11.15 -8.75
CA PHE A 138 -4.23 -10.46 -9.15
C PHE A 138 -4.39 -10.27 -10.66
N PHE A 139 -3.40 -10.65 -11.47
CA PHE A 139 -3.36 -10.42 -12.92
C PHE A 139 -3.60 -8.94 -13.24
N LEU A 140 -2.66 -8.08 -12.85
CA LEU A 140 -2.75 -6.61 -12.98
C LEU A 140 -2.39 -6.08 -14.39
N ILE A 141 -2.19 -6.98 -15.36
CA ILE A 141 -1.82 -6.70 -16.76
C ILE A 141 -2.58 -7.63 -17.69
#